data_AF-A0A6I7QYZ2-F1
#
_entry.id   AF-A0A6I7QYZ2-F1
#
_cell.length_a   1.000
_cell.length_b   1.000
_cell.length_c   1.000
_cell.angle_alpha   90.00
_cell.angle_beta   90.00
_cell.angle_gamma   90.00
#
_symmetry.space_group_name_H-M   'P 1'
#
loop_
_entity.id
_entity.type
_entity.pdbx_description
1 polymer ?
#
loop_
_entity_poly.entity_id
_entity_poly.type
_entity_poly.pdbx_seq_one_letter_code
_entity_poly.pdbx_strand_id
1 'polypeptide(L)'
;MFRIFFILFVSILFFSACKKETIEREVKEDLVIEGNIPPPSGSIPAIKIENYINRVYIDMLGITPSEQQMESHKIFLAENEYSKTARETVINEVLSNPLFYRRYHERNSFNMLEGIDSATIAENILIFGFVYQNAIDNGEILEAQFIQLEIDRMQKLLDAREDFAQGEINVNNYYRRLINNFFYDEINMGSENFAIATFENFFLRLPTSSELNRSVEMIDGSPEQLFQVSGSGKGDFMNIVTQSQEFHSGLVSRIYNFLLIRNPTAVEINTNATILEQDRNIKDLFVTILISEEYASF
;
A
#
# COMPACT_ATOMS: atom_id res chain seq x y z
N MET A 1 -9.38 -23.06 -67.41
CA MET A 1 -10.09 -24.08 -66.61
C MET A 1 -9.46 -24.35 -65.23
N PHE A 2 -8.13 -24.38 -65.08
CA PHE A 2 -7.48 -24.74 -63.81
C PHE A 2 -7.67 -23.74 -62.65
N ARG A 3 -7.81 -22.43 -62.93
CA ARG A 3 -8.04 -21.40 -61.89
C ARG A 3 -9.45 -21.38 -61.30
N ILE A 4 -10.47 -21.82 -62.05
CA ILE A 4 -11.86 -21.87 -61.57
C ILE A 4 -12.05 -23.08 -60.65
N PHE A 5 -11.39 -24.20 -60.94
CA PHE A 5 -11.37 -25.38 -60.07
C PHE A 5 -10.65 -25.14 -58.75
N PHE A 6 -9.57 -24.34 -58.74
CA PHE A 6 -8.84 -24.02 -57.52
C PHE A 6 -9.66 -23.11 -56.58
N ILE A 7 -10.41 -22.15 -57.12
CA ILE A 7 -11.28 -21.27 -56.32
C ILE A 7 -12.48 -22.05 -55.75
N LEU A 8 -13.03 -23.02 -56.50
CA LEU A 8 -14.09 -23.90 -56.00
C LEU A 8 -13.58 -24.86 -54.91
N PHE A 9 -12.35 -25.35 -55.01
CA PHE A 9 -11.76 -26.25 -54.01
C PHE A 9 -11.39 -25.52 -52.71
N VAL A 10 -10.90 -24.28 -52.78
CA VAL A 10 -10.61 -23.45 -51.60
C VAL A 10 -11.90 -22.98 -50.89
N SER A 11 -13.00 -22.79 -51.63
CA SER A 11 -14.29 -22.37 -51.04
C SER A 11 -14.99 -23.49 -50.26
N ILE A 12 -14.71 -24.76 -50.56
CA ILE A 12 -15.29 -25.92 -49.85
C ILE A 12 -14.61 -26.16 -48.49
N LEU A 13 -13.35 -25.74 -48.32
CA LEU A 13 -12.59 -25.91 -47.08
C LEU A 13 -13.00 -24.94 -45.96
N PHE A 14 -13.69 -23.84 -46.25
CA PHE A 14 -14.14 -22.87 -45.24
C PHE A 14 -15.48 -23.21 -44.57
N PHE A 15 -16.24 -24.20 -45.05
CA PHE A 15 -17.54 -24.58 -44.46
C PHE A 15 -17.47 -25.74 -43.44
N SER A 16 -16.30 -26.33 -43.19
CA SER A 16 -16.18 -27.54 -42.33
C SER A 16 -15.63 -27.29 -40.92
N ALA A 17 -15.40 -26.05 -40.50
CA ALA A 17 -14.76 -25.73 -39.21
C ALA A 17 -15.69 -25.02 -38.19
N CYS A 18 -17.00 -25.23 -38.30
CA CYS A 18 -17.94 -24.86 -37.23
C CYS A 18 -18.76 -26.08 -36.81
N LYS A 19 -18.15 -26.96 -35.99
CA LYS A 19 -18.95 -27.73 -35.06
C LYS A 19 -19.46 -26.73 -34.03
N LYS A 20 -20.75 -26.39 -34.10
CA LYS A 20 -21.44 -25.74 -33.00
C LYS A 20 -21.35 -26.70 -31.83
N GLU A 21 -20.55 -26.35 -30.83
CA GLU A 21 -20.54 -27.03 -29.55
C GLU A 21 -21.97 -26.96 -29.03
N THR A 22 -22.64 -28.10 -28.97
CA THR A 22 -23.91 -28.22 -28.26
C THR A 22 -23.58 -27.89 -26.83
N ILE A 23 -23.95 -26.68 -26.39
CA ILE A 23 -24.05 -26.35 -24.99
C ILE A 23 -25.05 -27.36 -24.44
N GLU A 24 -24.53 -28.41 -23.82
CA GLU A 24 -25.30 -29.22 -22.88
C GLU A 24 -25.74 -28.23 -21.80
N ARG A 25 -26.95 -27.72 -21.97
CA ARG A 25 -27.64 -27.04 -20.89
C ARG A 25 -27.77 -28.14 -19.84
N GLU A 26 -26.94 -28.09 -18.80
CA GLU A 26 -27.24 -28.78 -17.55
C GLU A 26 -28.64 -28.30 -17.16
N VAL A 27 -29.65 -29.09 -17.54
CA VAL A 27 -30.93 -29.04 -16.88
C VAL A 27 -30.60 -29.61 -15.52
N LYS A 28 -30.33 -28.72 -14.56
CA LYS A 28 -30.51 -29.07 -13.15
C LYS A 28 -31.96 -29.53 -13.06
N GLU A 29 -32.16 -30.83 -13.07
CA GLU A 29 -33.38 -31.39 -12.56
C GLU A 29 -33.47 -30.88 -11.12
N ASP A 30 -34.48 -30.07 -10.83
CA ASP A 30 -34.82 -29.71 -9.47
C ASP A 30 -35.27 -31.01 -8.78
N LEU A 31 -34.29 -31.77 -8.29
CA LEU A 31 -34.49 -32.83 -7.32
C LEU A 31 -35.03 -32.17 -6.07
N VAL A 32 -36.35 -32.03 -6.00
CA VAL A 32 -37.04 -31.65 -4.77
C VAL A 32 -36.93 -32.85 -3.84
N ILE A 33 -35.91 -32.84 -2.99
CA ILE A 33 -35.78 -33.78 -1.88
C ILE A 33 -36.88 -33.40 -0.88
N GLU A 34 -37.96 -34.18 -0.84
CA GLU A 34 -38.99 -34.02 0.20
C GLU A 34 -38.33 -34.17 1.58
N GLY A 35 -38.47 -33.14 2.43
CA GLY A 35 -37.81 -33.07 3.73
C GLY A 35 -36.54 -32.22 3.77
N ASN A 36 -36.15 -31.56 2.67
CA ASN A 36 -35.10 -30.54 2.71
C ASN A 36 -35.59 -29.34 3.55
N ILE A 37 -35.12 -29.25 4.79
CA ILE A 37 -35.26 -28.03 5.60
C ILE A 37 -34.24 -27.06 5.01
N PRO A 38 -34.66 -25.96 4.35
CA PRO A 38 -33.71 -24.97 3.85
C PRO A 38 -32.82 -24.52 5.01
N PRO A 39 -31.50 -24.40 4.80
CA PRO A 39 -30.61 -23.88 5.84
C PRO A 39 -31.18 -22.53 6.33
N PRO A 40 -31.04 -22.21 7.62
CA PRO A 40 -31.61 -20.99 8.19
C PRO A 40 -31.32 -19.81 7.26
N SER A 41 -32.37 -19.15 6.79
CA SER A 41 -32.26 -18.02 5.86
C SER A 41 -31.49 -16.90 6.57
N GLY A 42 -30.18 -16.84 6.34
CA GLY A 42 -29.25 -15.99 7.09
C GLY A 42 -27.82 -16.52 7.19
N SER A 43 -27.54 -17.79 6.84
CA SER A 43 -26.17 -18.32 6.86
C SER A 43 -25.34 -17.81 5.68
N ILE A 44 -24.23 -17.12 5.98
CA ILE A 44 -23.24 -16.71 4.97
C ILE A 44 -22.59 -17.97 4.37
N PRO A 45 -22.47 -18.10 3.04
CA PRO A 45 -21.83 -19.25 2.42
C PRO A 45 -20.39 -19.43 2.90
N ALA A 46 -20.00 -20.66 3.27
CA ALA A 46 -18.65 -20.99 3.75
C ALA A 46 -17.53 -20.45 2.84
N ILE A 47 -17.72 -20.56 1.52
CA ILE A 47 -16.77 -20.05 0.53
C ILE A 47 -16.55 -18.52 0.61
N LYS A 48 -17.58 -17.75 0.99
CA LYS A 48 -17.43 -16.29 1.17
C LYS A 48 -16.55 -15.97 2.39
N ILE A 49 -16.71 -16.73 3.46
CA ILE A 49 -15.92 -16.58 4.69
C ILE A 49 -14.46 -16.96 4.42
N GLU A 50 -14.24 -18.08 3.74
CA GLU A 50 -12.90 -18.51 3.31
C GLU A 50 -12.21 -17.47 2.42
N ASN A 51 -12.94 -16.92 1.45
CA ASN A 51 -12.43 -15.85 0.58
C ASN A 51 -12.08 -14.59 1.38
N TYR A 52 -12.92 -14.20 2.33
CA TYR A 52 -12.64 -13.06 3.21
C TYR A 52 -11.36 -13.27 4.03
N ILE A 53 -11.23 -14.41 4.72
CA ILE A 53 -10.04 -14.72 5.53
C ILE A 53 -8.78 -14.77 4.64
N ASN A 54 -8.85 -15.47 3.51
CA ASN A 54 -7.74 -15.53 2.55
C ASN A 54 -7.32 -14.14 2.08
N ARG A 55 -8.28 -13.29 1.72
CA ARG A 55 -8.02 -11.93 1.26
C ARG A 55 -7.36 -11.08 2.33
N VAL A 56 -7.83 -11.15 3.59
CA VAL A 56 -7.21 -10.44 4.73
C VAL A 56 -5.73 -10.85 4.87
N TYR A 57 -5.44 -12.15 4.85
CA TYR A 57 -4.06 -12.66 4.97
C TYR A 57 -3.17 -12.24 3.78
N ILE A 58 -3.68 -12.34 2.55
CA ILE A 58 -2.93 -11.96 1.35
C ILE A 58 -2.65 -10.45 1.33
N ASP A 59 -3.68 -9.65 1.62
CA ASP A 59 -3.57 -8.19 1.59
C ASP A 59 -2.62 -7.67 2.67
N MET A 60 -2.71 -8.21 3.89
CA MET A 60 -1.97 -7.73 5.06
C MET A 60 -0.59 -8.38 5.20
N LEU A 61 -0.45 -9.67 4.91
CA LEU A 61 0.79 -10.44 5.18
C LEU A 61 1.48 -10.93 3.90
N GLY A 62 0.79 -10.93 2.76
CA GLY A 62 1.33 -11.45 1.50
C GLY A 62 1.42 -12.98 1.43
N ILE A 63 0.69 -13.69 2.30
CA ILE A 63 0.65 -15.15 2.37
C ILE A 63 -0.79 -15.64 2.54
N THR A 64 -1.05 -16.92 2.31
CA THR A 64 -2.32 -17.56 2.68
C THR A 64 -2.28 -18.05 4.13
N PRO A 65 -3.42 -18.10 4.84
CA PRO A 65 -3.49 -18.75 6.15
C PRO A 65 -3.16 -20.24 6.04
N SER A 66 -2.66 -20.84 7.11
CA SER A 66 -2.58 -22.30 7.21
C SER A 66 -3.98 -22.92 7.28
N GLU A 67 -4.09 -24.22 7.00
CA GLU A 67 -5.36 -24.96 7.13
C GLU A 67 -5.94 -24.84 8.55
N GLN A 68 -5.09 -24.92 9.58
CA GLN A 68 -5.50 -24.73 10.97
C GLN A 68 -6.00 -23.31 11.26
N GLN A 69 -5.32 -22.28 10.74
CA GLN A 69 -5.75 -20.89 10.92
C GLN A 69 -7.07 -20.62 10.21
N MET A 70 -7.21 -21.12 8.98
CA MET A 70 -8.45 -21.00 8.21
C MET A 70 -9.63 -21.60 8.98
N GLU A 71 -9.48 -22.84 9.45
CA GLU A 71 -10.57 -23.52 10.15
C GLU A 71 -10.90 -22.89 11.50
N SER A 72 -9.87 -22.48 12.27
CA SER A 72 -10.06 -21.75 13.53
C SER A 72 -10.84 -20.45 13.34
N HIS A 73 -10.46 -19.64 12.34
CA HIS A 73 -11.12 -18.37 12.05
C HIS A 73 -12.55 -18.55 11.55
N LYS A 74 -12.81 -19.57 10.73
CA LYS A 74 -14.17 -19.90 10.28
C LYS A 74 -15.08 -20.26 11.44
N ILE A 75 -14.63 -21.15 12.33
CA ILE A 75 -15.39 -21.56 13.51
C ILE A 75 -15.66 -20.33 14.39
N PHE A 76 -14.63 -19.54 14.68
CA PHE A 76 -14.77 -18.34 15.51
C PHE A 76 -15.76 -17.33 14.93
N LEU A 77 -15.67 -17.04 13.63
CA LEU A 77 -16.59 -16.11 12.97
C LEU A 77 -18.03 -16.65 12.97
N ALA A 78 -18.22 -17.96 12.77
CA ALA A 78 -19.54 -18.58 12.78
C ALA A 78 -20.19 -18.56 14.18
N GLU A 79 -19.44 -18.89 15.22
CA GLU A 79 -19.90 -18.86 16.62
C GLU A 79 -20.25 -17.44 17.10
N ASN A 80 -19.67 -16.42 16.48
CA ASN A 80 -19.90 -15.01 16.81
C ASN A 80 -20.73 -14.26 15.75
N GLU A 81 -21.56 -15.01 15.01
CA GLU A 81 -22.55 -14.51 14.05
C GLU A 81 -21.96 -13.54 13.00
N TYR A 82 -20.67 -13.70 12.67
CA TYR A 82 -19.97 -12.87 11.69
C TYR A 82 -20.01 -11.36 12.01
N SER A 83 -20.21 -11.02 13.28
CA SER A 83 -20.35 -9.64 13.74
C SER A 83 -19.11 -8.81 13.40
N LYS A 84 -19.27 -7.48 13.35
CA LYS A 84 -18.14 -6.57 13.16
C LYS A 84 -17.06 -6.78 14.24
N THR A 85 -17.46 -7.02 15.48
CA THR A 85 -16.55 -7.34 16.61
C THR A 85 -15.82 -8.67 16.41
N ALA A 86 -16.47 -9.68 15.85
CA ALA A 86 -15.80 -10.94 15.52
C ALA A 86 -14.74 -10.74 14.41
N ARG A 87 -15.10 -10.00 13.36
CA ARG A 87 -14.16 -9.63 12.29
C ARG A 87 -12.96 -8.84 12.81
N GLU A 88 -13.22 -7.87 13.67
CA GLU A 88 -12.19 -7.05 14.31
C GLU A 88 -11.20 -7.91 15.10
N THR A 89 -11.67 -8.89 15.86
CA THR A 89 -10.80 -9.83 16.59
C THR A 89 -9.85 -10.57 15.63
N VAL A 90 -10.38 -11.16 14.55
CA VAL A 90 -9.58 -11.89 13.55
C VAL A 90 -8.58 -10.96 12.86
N ILE A 91 -9.01 -9.76 12.47
CA ILE A 91 -8.14 -8.78 11.81
C ILE A 91 -7.01 -8.33 12.74
N ASN A 92 -7.32 -8.04 14.00
CA ASN A 92 -6.30 -7.63 14.98
C ASN A 92 -5.27 -8.73 15.22
N GLU A 93 -5.69 -10.00 15.23
CA GLU A 93 -4.74 -11.13 15.26
C GLU A 93 -3.82 -11.10 14.03
N VAL A 94 -4.37 -10.93 12.82
CA VAL A 94 -3.58 -10.83 11.58
C VAL A 94 -2.61 -9.65 11.62
N LEU A 95 -3.07 -8.46 12.03
CA LEU A 95 -2.25 -7.24 12.12
C LEU A 95 -1.21 -7.26 13.25
N SER A 96 -1.33 -8.19 14.20
CA SER A 96 -0.32 -8.44 15.23
C SER A 96 0.89 -9.21 14.68
N ASN A 97 0.73 -9.88 13.55
CA ASN A 97 1.81 -10.64 12.92
C ASN A 97 2.92 -9.68 12.42
N PRO A 98 4.20 -9.90 12.77
CA PRO A 98 5.32 -9.06 12.31
C PRO A 98 5.42 -8.93 10.79
N LEU A 99 4.91 -9.91 10.03
CA LEU A 99 4.86 -9.86 8.57
C LEU A 99 4.04 -8.68 8.04
N PHE A 100 3.09 -8.14 8.82
CA PHE A 100 2.34 -6.94 8.46
C PHE A 100 3.28 -5.76 8.19
N TYR A 101 4.22 -5.48 9.10
CA TYR A 101 5.14 -4.34 8.95
C TYR A 101 6.11 -4.54 7.79
N ARG A 102 6.55 -5.78 7.54
CA ARG A 102 7.33 -6.12 6.36
C ARG A 102 6.56 -5.83 5.08
N ARG A 103 5.34 -6.35 4.96
CA ARG A 103 4.47 -6.18 3.78
C ARG A 103 4.13 -4.71 3.54
N TYR A 104 3.83 -3.98 4.62
CA TYR A 104 3.57 -2.55 4.58
C TYR A 104 4.80 -1.77 4.09
N HIS A 105 5.99 -2.11 4.59
CA HIS A 105 7.23 -1.48 4.17
C HIS A 105 7.59 -1.78 2.71
N GLU A 106 7.53 -3.04 2.29
CA GLU A 106 7.80 -3.44 0.90
C GLU A 106 6.90 -2.70 -0.09
N ARG A 107 5.60 -2.57 0.21
CA ARG A 107 4.67 -1.85 -0.66
C ARG A 107 4.97 -0.36 -0.72
N ASN A 108 5.30 0.28 0.40
CA ASN A 108 5.65 1.70 0.38
C ASN A 108 7.02 1.95 -0.29
N SER A 109 8.00 1.07 -0.07
CA SER A 109 9.29 1.08 -0.78
C SER A 109 9.10 0.92 -2.29
N PHE A 110 8.24 0.00 -2.74
CA PHE A 110 7.93 -0.16 -4.16
C PHE A 110 7.36 1.13 -4.79
N ASN A 111 6.48 1.82 -4.06
CA ASN A 111 5.84 3.03 -4.58
C ASN A 111 6.74 4.27 -4.56
N MET A 112 7.67 4.37 -3.60
CA MET A 112 8.40 5.62 -3.34
C MET A 112 9.91 5.51 -3.60
N LEU A 113 10.45 4.30 -3.57
CA LEU A 113 11.88 4.00 -3.62
C LEU A 113 12.18 2.90 -4.66
N GLU A 114 11.30 2.71 -5.65
CA GLU A 114 11.45 1.70 -6.71
C GLU A 114 11.69 0.26 -6.21
N GLY A 115 11.29 -0.03 -4.97
CA GLY A 115 11.37 -1.37 -4.40
C GLY A 115 12.76 -1.77 -3.91
N ILE A 116 13.63 -0.81 -3.56
CA ILE A 116 14.89 -1.12 -2.90
C ILE A 116 14.68 -1.99 -1.65
N ASP A 117 15.60 -2.91 -1.44
CA ASP A 117 15.62 -3.80 -0.28
C ASP A 117 16.61 -3.33 0.79
N SER A 118 16.50 -3.90 1.98
CA SER A 118 17.37 -3.56 3.12
C SER A 118 18.84 -3.91 2.87
N ALA A 119 19.12 -4.89 2.00
CA ALA A 119 20.48 -5.28 1.65
C ALA A 119 21.16 -4.18 0.83
N THR A 120 20.44 -3.62 -0.15
CA THR A 120 20.91 -2.50 -0.98
C THR A 120 21.14 -1.25 -0.14
N ILE A 121 20.23 -0.95 0.80
CA ILE A 121 20.39 0.17 1.74
C ILE A 121 21.66 -0.03 2.58
N ALA A 122 21.86 -1.22 3.17
CA ALA A 122 23.02 -1.54 3.98
C ALA A 122 24.34 -1.49 3.19
N GLU A 123 24.34 -1.97 1.94
CA GLU A 123 25.49 -1.87 1.04
C GLU A 123 25.88 -0.41 0.78
N ASN A 124 24.92 0.47 0.51
CA ASN A 124 25.18 1.90 0.29
C ASN A 124 25.70 2.60 1.56
N ILE A 125 25.22 2.20 2.75
CA ILE A 125 25.79 2.68 4.02
C ILE A 125 27.26 2.31 4.14
N LEU A 126 27.65 1.08 3.76
CA LEU A 126 29.05 0.64 3.77
C LEU A 126 29.90 1.43 2.75
N ILE A 127 29.36 1.69 1.56
CA ILE A 127 30.03 2.50 0.53
C ILE A 127 30.28 3.91 1.07
N PHE A 128 29.26 4.59 1.61
CA PHE A 128 29.44 5.90 2.23
C PHE A 128 30.42 5.87 3.40
N GLY A 129 30.42 4.80 4.21
CA GLY A 129 31.40 4.60 5.27
C GLY A 129 32.85 4.56 4.75
N PHE A 130 33.10 3.92 3.60
CA PHE A 130 34.43 3.92 2.97
C PHE A 130 34.83 5.31 2.46
N VAL A 131 33.91 6.02 1.79
CA VAL A 131 34.17 7.38 1.28
C VAL A 131 34.43 8.34 2.45
N TYR A 132 33.67 8.22 3.54
CA TYR A 132 33.88 8.99 4.77
C TYR A 132 35.30 8.81 5.33
N GLN A 133 35.78 7.56 5.45
CA GLN A 133 37.12 7.30 5.97
C GLN A 133 38.20 7.87 5.04
N ASN A 134 38.02 7.77 3.72
CA ASN A 134 38.94 8.36 2.75
C ASN A 134 39.03 9.89 2.91
N ALA A 135 37.90 10.58 3.05
CA ALA A 135 37.86 12.03 3.28
C ALA A 135 38.57 12.43 4.59
N ILE A 136 38.39 11.65 5.66
CA ILE A 136 39.09 11.86 6.93
C ILE A 136 40.60 11.69 6.77
N ASP A 137 41.05 10.62 6.10
CA ASP A 137 42.47 10.33 5.88
C ASP A 137 43.16 11.42 5.03
N ASN A 138 42.43 12.03 4.09
CA ASN A 138 42.91 13.14 3.25
C ASN A 138 42.79 14.51 3.93
N GLY A 139 42.16 14.61 5.10
CA GLY A 139 41.94 15.87 5.82
C GLY A 139 40.77 16.72 5.30
N GLU A 140 39.87 16.15 4.51
CA GLU A 140 38.69 16.80 3.90
C GLU A 140 37.50 16.80 4.87
N ILE A 141 37.66 17.52 6.00
CA ILE A 141 36.71 17.47 7.13
C ILE A 141 35.28 17.89 6.74
N LEU A 142 35.13 18.90 5.87
CA LEU A 142 33.81 19.38 5.44
C LEU A 142 33.06 18.33 4.63
N GLU A 143 33.75 17.64 3.73
CA GLU A 143 33.17 16.56 2.93
C GLU A 143 32.78 15.37 3.81
N ALA A 144 33.65 14.99 4.75
CA ALA A 144 33.35 13.95 5.72
C ALA A 144 32.06 14.27 6.53
N GLN A 145 31.81 15.53 6.89
CA GLN A 145 30.58 15.94 7.57
C GLN A 145 29.33 15.75 6.70
N PHE A 146 29.39 16.09 5.42
CA PHE A 146 28.27 15.86 4.50
C PHE A 146 27.99 14.36 4.31
N ILE A 147 29.04 13.54 4.16
CA ILE A 147 28.88 12.09 4.02
C ILE A 147 28.28 11.47 5.30
N GLN A 148 28.71 11.93 6.49
CA GLN A 148 28.14 11.46 7.76
C GLN A 148 26.64 11.74 7.85
N LEU A 149 26.19 12.91 7.38
CA LEU A 149 24.76 13.23 7.31
C LEU A 149 23.99 12.22 6.44
N GLU A 150 24.55 11.85 5.28
CA GLU A 150 23.94 10.87 4.39
C GLU A 150 23.90 9.46 5.00
N ILE A 151 24.95 9.04 5.70
CA ILE A 151 24.97 7.80 6.47
C ILE A 151 23.83 7.80 7.50
N ASP A 152 23.67 8.89 8.26
CA ASP A 152 22.63 9.00 9.28
C ASP A 152 21.22 8.95 8.68
N ARG A 153 21.01 9.56 7.50
CA ARG A 153 19.73 9.50 6.76
C ARG A 153 19.42 8.07 6.30
N MET A 154 20.43 7.39 5.76
CA MET A 154 20.31 6.02 5.27
C MET A 154 20.09 5.02 6.40
N GLN A 155 20.75 5.19 7.54
CA GLN A 155 20.53 4.37 8.73
C GLN A 155 19.09 4.54 9.23
N LYS A 156 18.57 5.77 9.29
CA LYS A 156 17.16 6.02 9.65
C LYS A 156 16.18 5.33 8.69
N LEU A 157 16.49 5.26 7.40
CA LEU A 157 15.67 4.53 6.43
C LEU A 157 15.74 3.01 6.68
N LEU A 158 16.93 2.46 6.93
CA LEU A 158 17.13 1.05 7.23
C LEU A 158 16.32 0.61 8.46
N ASP A 159 16.34 1.44 9.52
CA ASP A 159 15.67 1.15 10.80
C ASP A 159 14.18 1.50 10.77
N ALA A 160 13.68 2.21 9.75
CA ALA A 160 12.31 2.73 9.70
C ALA A 160 11.24 1.65 9.88
N ARG A 161 11.47 0.44 9.36
CA ARG A 161 10.52 -0.68 9.54
C ARG A 161 10.47 -1.15 10.99
N GLU A 162 11.63 -1.40 11.59
CA GLU A 162 11.73 -1.95 12.95
C GLU A 162 11.22 -0.94 13.97
N ASP A 163 11.66 0.32 13.87
CA ASP A 163 11.20 1.40 14.75
C ASP A 163 9.68 1.59 14.65
N PHE A 164 9.10 1.43 13.46
CA PHE A 164 7.65 1.50 13.28
C PHE A 164 6.93 0.27 13.84
N ALA A 165 7.52 -0.92 13.71
CA ALA A 165 6.99 -2.16 14.27
C ALA A 165 6.96 -2.15 15.80
N GLN A 166 7.99 -1.55 16.41
CA GLN A 166 8.14 -1.41 17.86
C GLN A 166 7.37 -0.21 18.44
N GLY A 167 6.82 0.65 17.59
CA GLY A 167 6.08 1.85 18.00
C GLY A 167 6.97 3.01 18.47
N GLU A 168 8.27 2.97 18.18
CA GLU A 168 9.21 4.06 18.47
C GLU A 168 8.95 5.29 17.59
N ILE A 169 8.45 5.06 16.38
CA ILE A 169 8.00 6.10 15.46
C ILE A 169 6.53 5.91 15.08
N ASN A 170 5.86 7.04 14.83
CA ASN A 170 4.51 7.06 14.27
C ASN A 170 4.53 7.06 12.73
N VAL A 171 3.33 6.98 12.12
CA VAL A 171 3.18 6.94 10.66
C VAL A 171 3.79 8.15 9.94
N ASN A 172 3.69 9.35 10.52
CA ASN A 172 4.24 10.58 9.92
C ASN A 172 5.77 10.51 9.87
N ASN A 173 6.40 10.07 10.96
CA ASN A 173 7.84 9.87 11.03
C ASN A 173 8.33 8.75 10.12
N TYR A 174 7.54 7.67 10.00
CA TYR A 174 7.81 6.58 9.07
C TYR A 174 7.86 7.08 7.61
N TYR A 175 6.83 7.79 7.14
CA TYR A 175 6.81 8.35 5.79
C TYR A 175 7.88 9.44 5.59
N ARG A 176 8.22 10.20 6.63
CA ARG A 176 9.32 11.16 6.58
C ARG A 176 10.66 10.49 6.32
N ARG A 177 10.93 9.32 6.93
CA ARG A 177 12.15 8.54 6.67
C ARG A 177 12.17 7.97 5.24
N LEU A 178 11.01 7.61 4.69
CA LEU A 178 10.90 7.12 3.30
C LEU A 178 11.24 8.18 2.25
N ILE A 179 11.02 9.47 2.51
CA ILE A 179 11.42 10.54 1.57
C ILE A 179 12.76 11.19 1.93
N ASN A 180 13.25 10.99 3.15
CA ASN A 180 14.48 11.61 3.63
C ASN A 180 15.69 10.68 3.52
N ASN A 181 16.09 10.33 2.30
CA ASN A 181 17.24 9.46 2.05
C ASN A 181 17.83 9.70 0.66
N PHE A 182 19.03 9.17 0.45
CA PHE A 182 19.75 9.25 -0.80
C PHE A 182 18.96 8.71 -2.01
N PHE A 183 18.32 7.54 -1.89
CA PHE A 183 17.60 6.94 -3.03
C PHE A 183 16.43 7.79 -3.49
N TYR A 184 15.63 8.31 -2.56
CA TYR A 184 14.51 9.18 -2.89
C TYR A 184 14.99 10.47 -3.60
N ASP A 185 16.16 10.97 -3.22
CA ASP A 185 16.78 12.15 -3.82
C ASP A 185 17.31 11.88 -5.23
N GLU A 186 17.92 10.72 -5.45
CA GLU A 186 18.41 10.30 -6.77
C GLU A 186 17.26 10.05 -7.75
N ILE A 187 16.18 9.39 -7.28
CA ILE A 187 14.97 9.16 -8.09
C ILE A 187 14.32 10.51 -8.44
N ASN A 188 14.22 11.41 -7.45
CA ASN A 188 13.51 12.69 -7.58
C ASN A 188 14.49 13.86 -7.58
N MET A 189 15.42 13.83 -8.52
CA MET A 189 16.54 14.76 -8.60
C MET A 189 16.10 16.22 -8.73
N GLY A 190 16.58 17.06 -7.80
CA GLY A 190 16.28 18.49 -7.74
C GLY A 190 15.02 18.82 -6.95
N SER A 191 14.96 20.04 -6.42
CA SER A 191 13.92 20.50 -5.50
C SER A 191 12.51 20.46 -6.11
N GLU A 192 12.39 20.72 -7.41
CA GLU A 192 11.12 20.65 -8.14
C GLU A 192 10.58 19.21 -8.22
N ASN A 193 11.40 18.27 -8.69
CA ASN A 193 10.99 16.86 -8.80
C ASN A 193 10.72 16.25 -7.43
N PHE A 194 11.54 16.59 -6.42
CA PHE A 194 11.31 16.17 -5.04
C PHE A 194 9.94 16.65 -4.53
N ALA A 195 9.60 17.93 -4.75
CA ALA A 195 8.31 18.49 -4.35
C ALA A 195 7.15 17.80 -5.10
N ILE A 196 7.23 17.65 -6.42
CA ILE A 196 6.20 16.99 -7.23
C ILE A 196 5.97 15.55 -6.74
N ALA A 197 7.04 14.76 -6.62
CA ALA A 197 6.96 13.38 -6.20
C ALA A 197 6.41 13.24 -4.77
N THR A 198 6.74 14.18 -3.87
CA THR A 198 6.19 14.20 -2.51
C THR A 198 4.68 14.42 -2.54
N PHE A 199 4.20 15.35 -3.36
CA PHE A 199 2.76 15.62 -3.51
C PHE A 199 2.02 14.42 -4.13
N GLU A 200 2.59 13.79 -5.16
CA GLU A 200 2.01 12.60 -5.77
C GLU A 200 1.96 11.43 -4.78
N ASN A 201 3.05 11.19 -4.06
CA ASN A 201 3.14 10.10 -3.09
C ASN A 201 2.26 10.31 -1.86
N PHE A 202 2.18 11.53 -1.34
CA PHE A 202 1.43 11.78 -0.10
C PHE A 202 -0.02 12.15 -0.33
N PHE A 203 -0.31 12.93 -1.37
CA PHE A 203 -1.64 13.52 -1.57
C PHE A 203 -2.38 12.93 -2.77
N LEU A 204 -1.74 12.06 -3.56
CA LEU A 204 -2.29 11.47 -4.78
C LEU A 204 -2.75 12.53 -5.80
N ARG A 205 -2.05 13.67 -5.83
CA ARG A 205 -2.30 14.76 -6.76
C ARG A 205 -1.01 15.53 -7.05
N LEU A 206 -1.02 16.28 -8.15
CA LEU A 206 0.02 17.26 -8.42
C LEU A 206 -0.13 18.50 -7.53
N PRO A 207 0.98 19.20 -7.20
CA PRO A 207 0.94 20.50 -6.56
C PRO A 207 0.32 21.53 -7.51
N THR A 208 -0.38 22.52 -6.94
CA THR A 208 -0.72 23.74 -7.68
C THR A 208 0.55 24.56 -7.95
N SER A 209 0.54 25.46 -8.93
CA SER A 209 1.71 26.30 -9.23
C SER A 209 2.21 27.11 -8.03
N SER A 210 1.30 27.57 -7.16
CA SER A 210 1.68 28.27 -5.93
C SER A 210 2.30 27.33 -4.90
N GLU A 211 1.77 26.12 -4.74
CA GLU A 211 2.35 25.13 -3.81
C GLU A 211 3.73 24.70 -4.28
N LEU A 212 3.89 24.45 -5.59
CA LEU A 212 5.16 24.04 -6.17
C LEU A 212 6.23 25.11 -5.99
N ASN A 213 5.94 26.36 -6.39
CA ASN A 213 6.90 27.46 -6.25
C ASN A 213 7.37 27.64 -4.81
N ARG A 214 6.43 27.64 -3.84
CA ARG A 214 6.77 27.78 -2.42
C ARG A 214 7.52 26.57 -1.88
N SER A 215 7.21 25.36 -2.36
CA SER A 215 7.91 24.14 -1.96
C SER A 215 9.35 24.14 -2.45
N VAL A 216 9.59 24.53 -3.70
CA VAL A 216 10.95 24.62 -4.29
C VAL A 216 11.78 25.64 -3.54
N GLU A 217 11.28 26.87 -3.40
CA GLU A 217 11.96 27.93 -2.65
C GLU A 217 12.25 27.50 -1.21
N MET A 218 11.30 26.84 -0.53
CA MET A 218 11.52 26.31 0.81
C MET A 218 12.63 25.25 0.85
N ILE A 219 12.62 24.28 -0.07
CA ILE A 219 13.61 23.20 -0.12
C ILE A 219 15.01 23.79 -0.36
N ASP A 220 15.11 24.82 -1.20
CA ASP A 220 16.35 25.54 -1.52
C ASP A 220 16.85 26.45 -0.37
N GLY A 221 16.05 26.61 0.68
CA GLY A 221 16.43 27.30 1.92
C GLY A 221 15.83 28.69 2.09
N SER A 222 15.00 29.16 1.15
CA SER A 222 14.25 30.41 1.30
C SER A 222 13.13 30.24 2.35
N PRO A 223 12.89 31.24 3.23
CA PRO A 223 11.75 31.21 4.14
C PRO A 223 10.44 31.33 3.37
N GLU A 224 9.59 30.30 3.45
CA GLU A 224 8.31 30.25 2.74
C GLU A 224 7.18 29.74 3.63
N GLN A 225 5.95 29.84 3.14
CA GLN A 225 4.76 29.34 3.86
C GLN A 225 3.96 28.33 3.04
N LEU A 226 3.88 27.10 3.54
CA LEU A 226 3.09 26.01 2.96
C LEU A 226 2.07 25.50 3.99
N PHE A 227 0.81 25.31 3.57
CA PHE A 227 -0.30 24.93 4.45
C PHE A 227 -0.42 25.81 5.72
N GLN A 228 -0.18 27.11 5.57
CA GLN A 228 -0.16 28.11 6.64
C GLN A 228 0.96 27.95 7.68
N VAL A 229 1.88 27.00 7.49
CA VAL A 229 3.05 26.80 8.33
C VAL A 229 4.28 27.37 7.62
N SER A 230 5.04 28.19 8.33
CA SER A 230 6.31 28.71 7.85
C SER A 230 7.43 27.69 8.04
N GLY A 231 8.35 27.63 7.09
CA GLY A 231 9.50 26.74 7.15
C GLY A 231 10.65 27.24 6.28
N SER A 232 11.83 26.72 6.54
CA SER A 232 13.02 26.97 5.72
C SER A 232 13.86 25.71 5.60
N GLY A 233 14.21 25.34 4.38
CA GLY A 233 14.98 24.14 4.08
C GLY A 233 14.12 22.88 3.93
N LYS A 234 14.74 21.87 3.31
CA LYS A 234 14.13 20.57 3.04
C LYS A 234 13.56 19.87 4.27
N GLY A 235 14.23 19.98 5.42
CA GLY A 235 13.78 19.38 6.68
C GLY A 235 12.40 19.88 7.13
N ASP A 236 12.20 21.20 7.08
CA ASP A 236 10.94 21.84 7.43
C ASP A 236 9.85 21.51 6.41
N PHE A 237 10.18 21.52 5.11
CA PHE A 237 9.26 21.06 4.06
C PHE A 237 8.72 19.66 4.37
N MET A 238 9.61 18.68 4.59
CA MET A 238 9.22 17.30 4.91
C MET A 238 8.37 17.22 6.18
N ASN A 239 8.66 18.05 7.17
CA ASN A 239 7.89 18.11 8.40
C ASN A 239 6.47 18.66 8.16
N ILE A 240 6.36 19.75 7.40
CA ILE A 240 5.07 20.38 7.07
C ILE A 240 4.19 19.41 6.28
N VAL A 241 4.72 18.79 5.22
CA VAL A 241 3.90 17.89 4.39
C VAL A 241 3.44 16.66 5.16
N THR A 242 4.29 16.05 6.00
CA THR A 242 3.92 14.84 6.77
C THR A 242 3.04 15.11 7.99
N GLN A 243 2.85 16.37 8.37
CA GLN A 243 1.96 16.76 9.47
C GLN A 243 0.64 17.38 8.99
N SER A 244 0.53 17.67 7.70
CA SER A 244 -0.66 18.28 7.10
C SER A 244 -1.91 17.38 7.18
N GLN A 245 -3.10 17.99 7.18
CA GLN A 245 -4.36 17.23 7.10
C GLN A 245 -4.49 16.50 5.75
N GLU A 246 -3.93 17.09 4.69
CA GLU A 246 -3.84 16.55 3.35
C GLU A 246 -3.06 15.23 3.32
N PHE A 247 -2.00 15.09 4.13
CA PHE A 247 -1.24 13.85 4.24
C PHE A 247 -2.10 12.73 4.80
N HIS A 248 -2.81 12.97 5.90
CA HIS A 248 -3.71 11.98 6.50
C HIS A 248 -4.84 11.60 5.52
N SER A 249 -5.40 12.58 4.80
CA SER A 249 -6.42 12.36 3.78
C SER A 249 -5.92 11.53 2.60
N GLY A 250 -4.68 11.77 2.17
CA GLY A 250 -4.02 11.02 1.11
C GLY A 250 -3.68 9.58 1.53
N LEU A 251 -3.27 9.36 2.78
CA LEU A 251 -3.08 8.02 3.34
C LEU A 251 -4.38 7.22 3.38
N VAL A 252 -5.49 7.85 3.80
CA VAL A 252 -6.82 7.23 3.75
C VAL A 252 -7.16 6.83 2.32
N SER A 253 -7.01 7.76 1.38
CA SER A 253 -7.30 7.52 -0.04
C SER A 253 -6.45 6.39 -0.62
N ARG A 254 -5.17 6.32 -0.25
CA ARG A 254 -4.25 5.24 -0.66
C ARG A 254 -4.71 3.88 -0.13
N ILE A 255 -5.11 3.79 1.14
CA ILE A 255 -5.52 2.52 1.74
C ILE A 255 -6.88 2.07 1.18
N TYR A 256 -7.81 2.98 0.94
CA TYR A 256 -9.07 2.67 0.26
C TYR A 256 -8.85 2.16 -1.17
N ASN A 257 -7.99 2.83 -1.95
CA ASN A 257 -7.64 2.36 -3.29
C ASN A 257 -6.94 1.00 -3.27
N PHE A 258 -6.13 0.72 -2.24
CA PHE A 258 -5.49 -0.57 -2.06
C PHE A 258 -6.50 -1.68 -1.71
N LEU A 259 -7.35 -1.46 -0.69
CA LEU A 259 -8.22 -2.51 -0.15
C LEU A 259 -9.51 -2.68 -0.94
N LEU A 260 -10.13 -1.58 -1.37
CA LEU A 260 -11.46 -1.56 -1.98
C LEU A 260 -11.43 -1.23 -3.48
N ILE A 261 -10.28 -0.83 -4.03
CA ILE A 261 -10.12 -0.50 -5.46
C ILE A 261 -11.09 0.62 -5.88
N ARG A 262 -11.33 1.56 -4.95
CA ARG A 262 -12.11 2.78 -5.21
C ARG A 262 -11.59 3.95 -4.38
N ASN A 263 -11.93 5.15 -4.83
CA ASN A 263 -11.72 6.34 -4.03
C ASN A 263 -12.73 6.37 -2.85
N PRO A 264 -12.29 6.81 -1.66
CA PRO A 264 -13.19 7.06 -0.54
C PRO A 264 -14.11 8.25 -0.81
N THR A 265 -15.26 8.25 -0.15
CA THR A 265 -16.16 9.40 -0.11
C THR A 265 -15.60 10.50 0.78
N ALA A 266 -16.07 11.74 0.61
CA ALA A 266 -15.63 12.87 1.43
C ALA A 266 -15.86 12.64 2.94
N VAL A 267 -16.93 11.92 3.32
CA VAL A 267 -17.22 11.59 4.73
C VAL A 267 -16.21 10.57 5.27
N GLU A 268 -15.89 9.54 4.50
CA GLU A 268 -14.88 8.53 4.86
C GLU A 268 -13.49 9.16 5.00
N ILE A 269 -13.10 10.06 4.10
CA ILE A 269 -11.84 10.79 4.18
C ILE A 269 -11.80 11.60 5.46
N ASN A 270 -12.78 12.49 5.67
CA ASN A 270 -12.76 13.42 6.80
C ASN A 270 -12.77 12.68 8.14
N THR A 271 -13.59 11.64 8.29
CA THR A 271 -13.69 10.88 9.54
C THR A 271 -12.39 10.16 9.85
N ASN A 272 -11.86 9.40 8.88
CA ASN A 272 -10.68 8.58 9.10
C ASN A 272 -9.39 9.40 9.16
N ALA A 273 -9.29 10.51 8.42
CA ALA A 273 -8.14 11.40 8.47
C ALA A 273 -8.03 12.09 9.84
N THR A 274 -9.14 12.53 10.43
CA THR A 274 -9.14 13.11 11.77
C THR A 274 -8.74 12.10 12.85
N ILE A 275 -9.20 10.85 12.75
CA ILE A 275 -8.78 9.77 13.66
C ILE A 275 -7.27 9.53 13.51
N LEU A 276 -6.78 9.41 12.27
CA LEU A 276 -5.37 9.16 12.00
C LEU A 276 -4.47 10.32 12.46
N GLU A 277 -4.95 11.56 12.37
CA GLU A 277 -4.23 12.74 12.85
C GLU A 277 -4.05 12.72 14.38
N GLN A 278 -5.07 12.26 15.11
CA GLN A 278 -5.07 12.19 16.58
C GLN A 278 -4.27 11.00 17.10
N ASP A 279 -4.58 9.79 16.62
CA ASP A 279 -4.05 8.55 17.17
C ASP A 279 -2.72 8.15 16.52
N ARG A 280 -2.47 8.62 15.30
CA ARG A 280 -1.29 8.32 14.46
C ARG A 280 -1.02 6.82 14.28
N ASN A 281 -2.05 6.00 14.49
CA ASN A 281 -2.02 4.56 14.36
C ASN A 281 -2.67 4.14 13.04
N ILE A 282 -1.85 3.64 12.12
CA ILE A 282 -2.34 3.21 10.80
C ILE A 282 -3.17 1.93 10.87
N LYS A 283 -2.98 1.09 11.90
CA LYS A 283 -3.68 -0.19 12.02
C LYS A 283 -5.18 0.02 12.19
N ASP A 284 -5.59 1.05 12.92
CA ASP A 284 -7.00 1.32 13.19
C ASP A 284 -7.75 1.66 11.89
N LEU A 285 -7.07 2.33 10.94
CA LEU A 285 -7.59 2.56 9.60
C LEU A 285 -7.73 1.26 8.80
N PHE A 286 -6.75 0.36 8.86
CA PHE A 286 -6.87 -0.97 8.25
C PHE A 286 -8.04 -1.74 8.85
N VAL A 287 -8.15 -1.81 10.19
CA VAL A 287 -9.25 -2.48 10.88
C VAL A 287 -10.59 -1.92 10.42
N THR A 288 -10.76 -0.60 10.43
CA THR A 288 -12.01 0.07 10.03
C THR A 288 -12.49 -0.33 8.64
N ILE A 289 -11.57 -0.45 7.68
CA ILE A 289 -11.90 -0.83 6.31
C ILE A 289 -12.14 -2.33 6.19
N LEU A 290 -11.31 -3.17 6.81
CA LEU A 290 -11.37 -4.63 6.71
C LEU A 290 -12.63 -5.21 7.39
N ILE A 291 -13.15 -4.58 8.46
CA ILE A 291 -14.42 -4.99 9.11
C ILE A 291 -15.66 -4.56 8.33
N SER A 292 -15.52 -3.76 7.27
CA SER A 292 -16.66 -3.27 6.50
C SER A 292 -17.35 -4.41 5.73
N GLU A 293 -18.66 -4.31 5.55
CA GLU A 293 -19.44 -5.21 4.68
C GLU A 293 -18.94 -5.14 3.23
N GLU A 294 -18.47 -3.97 2.79
CA GLU A 294 -17.91 -3.79 1.46
C GLU A 294 -16.66 -4.65 1.24
N TYR A 295 -15.72 -4.65 2.19
CA TYR A 295 -14.54 -5.49 2.09
C TYR A 295 -14.89 -6.99 2.21
N ALA A 296 -15.74 -7.34 3.19
CA ALA A 296 -16.12 -8.74 3.43
C ALA A 296 -16.99 -9.35 2.34
N SER A 297 -17.75 -8.52 1.60
CA SER A 297 -18.69 -8.97 0.56
C SER A 297 -19.82 -9.88 1.08
N PHE A 298 -20.17 -9.74 2.36
CA PHE A 298 -21.31 -10.36 3.03
C PHE A 298 -21.71 -9.63 4.31
#